data_AF-A0A4U9HQK5-F1
#
_entry.id   AF-A0A4U9HQK5-F1
#
_cell.length_a   1.000
_cell.length_b   1.000
_cell.length_c   1.000
_cell.angle_alpha   90.00
_cell.angle_beta   90.00
_cell.angle_gamma   90.00
#
_symmetry.space_group_name_H-M   'P 1'
#
loop_
_entity.id
_entity.type
_entity.pdbx_description
1 polymer ?
#
loop_
_entity_poly.entity_id
_entity_poly.type
_entity_poly.pdbx_seq_one_letter_code
_entity_poly.pdbx_strand_id
1 'polypeptide(L)'
;MCQPLAMDRLVCGDVGFGKTEVAMRATFLAVENNKQVAVLVPTTLLAQQHYDNFRDRFANWPVRIEMMSRFRSAKEQAQNPGAGQRRQNRYSDRYP
;
A
#
# COMPACT_ATOMS: atom_id res chain seq x y z
N MET A 1 0.33 -11.34 11.01
CA MET A 1 1.64 -10.76 10.69
C MET A 1 2.73 -11.16 11.66
N CYS A 2 2.39 -11.53 12.90
CA CYS A 2 3.36 -11.73 13.98
C CYS A 2 4.07 -13.10 13.98
N GLN A 3 3.79 -13.97 13.00
CA GLN A 3 4.53 -15.22 12.82
C GLN A 3 5.72 -14.98 11.89
N PRO A 4 6.83 -15.72 12.05
CA PRO A 4 8.01 -15.58 11.20
C PRO A 4 7.78 -16.05 9.76
N LEU A 5 6.71 -16.81 9.52
CA LEU A 5 6.33 -17.29 8.19
C LEU A 5 5.64 -16.18 7.38
N ALA A 6 5.92 -16.14 6.07
CA ALA A 6 5.25 -15.23 5.15
C ALA A 6 3.73 -15.49 5.13
N MET A 7 2.94 -14.42 5.10
CA MET A 7 1.49 -14.53 5.00
C MET A 7 1.02 -14.52 3.55
N ASP A 8 0.15 -15.47 3.23
CA ASP A 8 -0.67 -15.48 2.02
C ASP A 8 -2.12 -15.78 2.44
N ARG A 9 -2.99 -14.77 2.42
CA ARG A 9 -4.37 -14.86 2.94
C ARG A 9 -5.33 -14.11 2.04
N LEU A 10 -6.41 -14.80 1.66
CA LEU A 10 -7.55 -14.22 0.96
C LEU A 10 -8.65 -13.86 1.98
N VAL A 11 -9.11 -12.61 1.95
CA VAL A 11 -10.25 -12.15 2.74
C VAL A 11 -11.43 -11.92 1.80
N CYS A 12 -12.40 -12.83 1.85
CA CYS A 12 -13.64 -12.74 1.07
C CYS A 12 -14.77 -12.14 1.92
N GLY A 13 -15.70 -11.45 1.26
CA GLY A 13 -16.92 -10.92 1.87
C GLY A 13 -17.60 -9.93 0.94
N ASP A 14 -18.87 -9.65 1.17
CA ASP A 14 -19.64 -8.73 0.33
C ASP A 14 -19.24 -7.28 0.52
N VAL A 15 -19.75 -6.41 -0.36
CA VAL A 15 -19.59 -4.95 -0.22
C VAL A 15 -20.16 -4.53 1.14
N GLY A 16 -19.41 -3.72 1.89
CA GLY A 16 -19.81 -3.24 3.22
C GLY A 16 -19.35 -4.08 4.42
N PHE A 17 -18.83 -5.30 4.23
CA PHE A 17 -18.40 -6.18 5.34
C PHE A 17 -17.05 -5.80 5.99
N GLY A 18 -16.55 -4.58 5.76
CA GLY A 18 -15.37 -4.07 6.46
C GLY A 18 -14.02 -4.65 6.01
N LYS A 19 -13.90 -5.24 4.81
CA LYS A 19 -12.61 -5.72 4.28
C LYS A 19 -11.52 -4.64 4.29
N THR A 20 -11.91 -3.39 4.01
CA THR A 20 -11.00 -2.23 4.06
C THR A 20 -10.49 -1.97 5.49
N GLU A 21 -11.29 -2.17 6.52
CA GLU A 21 -10.87 -2.03 7.93
C GLU A 21 -9.82 -3.07 8.31
N VAL A 22 -10.00 -4.32 7.85
CA VAL A 22 -9.01 -5.39 8.05
C VAL A 22 -7.67 -5.01 7.42
N ALA A 23 -7.70 -4.50 6.18
CA ALA A 23 -6.51 -4.00 5.50
C ALA A 23 -5.88 -2.81 6.25
N MET A 24 -6.67 -1.85 6.73
CA MET A 24 -6.18 -0.69 7.48
C MET A 24 -5.45 -1.08 8.75
N ARG A 25 -6.00 -2.00 9.56
CA ARG A 25 -5.34 -2.48 10.78
C ARG A 25 -4.05 -3.23 10.48
N ALA A 26 -4.04 -4.02 9.41
CA ALA A 26 -2.83 -4.69 8.93
C ALA A 26 -1.76 -3.69 8.48
N THR A 27 -2.15 -2.63 7.76
CA THR A 27 -1.26 -1.53 7.37
C THR A 27 -0.70 -0.81 8.59
N PHE A 28 -1.54 -0.46 9.56
CA PHE A 28 -1.12 0.20 10.79
C PHE A 28 -0.05 -0.61 11.52
N LEU A 29 -0.28 -1.91 11.73
CA LEU A 29 0.69 -2.80 12.35
C LEU A 29 2.03 -2.85 11.59
N ALA A 30 1.99 -2.86 10.25
CA ALA A 30 3.22 -2.86 9.45
C ALA A 30 3.98 -1.53 9.55
N VAL A 31 3.28 -0.40 9.53
CA VAL A 31 3.86 0.95 9.62
C VAL A 31 4.47 1.20 11.00
N GLU A 32 3.80 0.79 12.08
CA GLU A 32 4.33 0.85 13.45
C GLU A 32 5.66 0.06 13.59
N ASN A 33 5.81 -1.01 12.81
CA ASN A 33 7.06 -1.78 12.71
C ASN A 33 8.07 -1.18 11.70
N ASN A 34 7.90 0.08 11.31
CA ASN A 34 8.72 0.81 10.34
C ASN A 34 8.87 0.08 8.99
N LYS A 35 7.83 -0.64 8.56
CA LYS A 35 7.77 -1.28 7.23
C LYS A 35 6.92 -0.46 6.28
N GLN A 36 7.28 -0.53 5.00
CA GLN A 36 6.50 0.08 3.92
C GLN A 36 5.35 -0.83 3.52
N VAL A 37 4.23 -0.23 3.16
CA VAL A 37 3.01 -0.93 2.74
C VAL A 37 2.59 -0.44 1.37
N ALA A 38 2.21 -1.37 0.49
CA ALA A 38 1.64 -1.08 -0.81
C ALA A 38 0.23 -1.67 -0.88
N VAL A 39 -0.73 -0.87 -1.35
CA VAL A 39 -2.11 -1.30 -1.61
C VAL A 39 -2.36 -1.20 -3.11
N LEU A 40 -2.54 -2.35 -3.75
CA LEU A 40 -2.81 -2.44 -5.18
C LEU A 40 -4.33 -2.53 -5.39
N VAL A 41 -4.84 -1.74 -6.33
CA VAL A 41 -6.26 -1.63 -6.66
C VAL A 41 -6.45 -1.67 -8.18
N PRO A 42 -7.58 -2.19 -8.69
CA PRO A 42 -7.73 -2.45 -10.12
C PRO A 42 -8.07 -1.21 -10.95
N THR A 43 -8.55 -0.13 -10.33
CA THR A 43 -8.97 1.10 -11.03
C THR A 43 -8.52 2.35 -10.31
N THR A 44 -8.33 3.43 -11.07
CA THR A 44 -7.90 4.73 -10.53
C THR A 44 -8.94 5.37 -9.60
N LEU A 45 -10.24 5.12 -9.84
CA LEU A 45 -11.31 5.57 -8.95
C LEU A 45 -11.20 4.91 -7.56
N LEU A 46 -10.97 3.60 -7.51
CA LEU A 46 -10.74 2.90 -6.24
C LEU A 46 -9.44 3.36 -5.58
N ALA A 47 -8.40 3.66 -6.36
CA ALA A 47 -7.16 4.22 -5.82
C ALA A 47 -7.43 5.54 -5.08
N GLN A 48 -8.24 6.42 -5.66
CA GLN A 48 -8.66 7.69 -5.04
C GLN A 48 -9.47 7.46 -3.77
N GLN A 49 -10.49 6.61 -3.83
CA GLN A 49 -11.30 6.29 -2.66
C GLN A 49 -10.46 5.70 -1.52
N HIS A 50 -9.53 4.79 -1.82
CA HIS A 50 -8.64 4.25 -0.80
C HIS A 50 -7.67 5.33 -0.30
N TYR A 51 -7.07 6.13 -1.16
CA TYR A 51 -6.18 7.21 -0.75
C TYR A 51 -6.84 8.18 0.24
N ASP A 52 -8.04 8.66 -0.06
CA ASP A 52 -8.78 9.58 0.81
C ASP A 52 -9.11 8.90 2.15
N ASN A 53 -9.64 7.68 2.11
CA ASN A 53 -9.93 6.89 3.32
C ASN A 53 -8.69 6.65 4.20
N PHE A 54 -7.55 6.30 3.59
CA PHE A 54 -6.30 6.10 4.32
C PHE A 54 -5.80 7.42 4.90
N ARG A 55 -5.81 8.51 4.13
CA ARG A 55 -5.36 9.83 4.61
C ARG A 55 -6.18 10.29 5.82
N ASP A 56 -7.50 10.16 5.75
CA ASP A 56 -8.39 10.60 6.83
C ASP A 56 -8.22 9.73 8.09
N ARG A 57 -8.08 8.41 7.92
CA ARG A 57 -7.90 7.47 9.05
C ARG A 57 -6.55 7.60 9.74
N PHE A 58 -5.51 8.00 9.01
CA PHE A 58 -4.16 8.17 9.53
C PHE A 58 -3.82 9.65 9.79
N ALA A 59 -4.78 10.57 9.74
CA ALA A 59 -4.54 12.01 9.88
C ALA A 59 -3.81 12.42 11.17
N ASN A 60 -4.02 11.66 12.25
CA ASN A 60 -3.40 11.91 13.56
C ASN A 60 -2.05 11.18 13.75
N TRP A 61 -1.56 10.49 12.72
CA TRP A 61 -0.34 9.68 12.79
C TRP A 61 0.73 10.26 11.85
N PRO A 62 2.03 10.18 12.22
CA PRO A 62 3.12 10.68 11.40
C PRO A 62 3.44 9.73 10.22
N VAL A 63 2.42 9.38 9.44
CA VAL A 63 2.50 8.43 8.33
C VAL A 63 2.29 9.18 7.02
N ARG A 64 3.26 9.06 6.12
CA ARG A 64 3.13 9.63 4.77
C ARG A 64 2.35 8.67 3.88
N ILE A 65 1.22 9.14 3.35
CA ILE A 65 0.37 8.39 2.42
C ILE A 65 0.40 9.09 1.07
N GLU A 66 0.69 8.32 0.02
CA GLU A 66 0.79 8.80 -1.35
C GLU A 66 0.03 7.83 -2.26
N MET A 67 -0.47 8.34 -3.38
CA MET A 67 -1.15 7.52 -4.38
C MET A 67 -0.50 7.69 -5.74
N MET A 68 -0.18 6.56 -6.37
CA MET A 68 0.29 6.49 -7.74
C MET A 68 -0.87 6.03 -8.63
N SER A 69 -1.33 6.90 -9.52
CA SER A 69 -2.37 6.57 -10.50
C SER A 69 -2.24 7.43 -11.76
N ARG A 70 -2.99 7.07 -12.80
CA ARG A 70 -3.05 7.84 -14.05
C ARG A 70 -3.60 9.26 -13.87
N PHE A 71 -4.23 9.57 -12.73
CA PHE A 71 -4.72 10.92 -12.43
C PHE A 71 -3.64 11.87 -11.91
N ARG A 72 -2.44 11.36 -11.57
CA ARG A 72 -1.29 12.19 -11.20
C ARG A 72 -0.44 12.52 -12.42
N SER A 73 0.04 13.75 -12.50
CA SER A 73 0.95 14.18 -13.57
C SER A 73 2.29 13.43 -13.50
N ALA A 74 2.99 13.32 -14.63
CA ALA A 74 4.31 12.69 -14.69
C ALA A 74 5.32 13.37 -13.74
N LYS A 75 5.17 14.68 -13.51
CA LYS A 75 6.00 15.44 -12.57
C LYS A 75 5.74 15.03 -11.12
N GLU A 76 4.48 14.92 -10.71
CA GLU A 76 4.12 14.44 -9.36
C GLU A 76 4.57 12.99 -9.12
N GLN A 77 4.45 12.13 -10.14
CA GLN A 77 4.92 10.74 -10.06
C GLN A 77 6.46 10.66 -9.96
N ALA A 78 7.19 11.53 -10.68
CA ALA A 78 8.64 11.57 -10.66
C ALA A 78 9.22 12.20 -9.38
N GLN A 79 8.46 13.09 -8.72
CA GLN A 79 8.85 13.69 -7.44
C GLN A 79 8.64 12.72 -6.27
N ASN A 80 7.62 11.85 -6.37
CA ASN A 80 7.30 10.84 -5.38
C ASN A 80 7.32 9.42 -5.98
N PRO A 81 8.46 8.94 -6.52
CA PRO A 81 8.57 7.57 -6.99
C PRO A 81 8.49 6.68 -5.75
N GLY A 82 7.34 6.05 -5.51
CA GLY A 82 7.09 5.27 -4.32
C GLY A 82 8.14 4.18 -4.14
N ALA A 83 9.20 4.45 -3.36
CA ALA A 83 10.27 3.55 -2.88
C ALA A 83 10.88 2.53 -3.88
N GLY A 84 10.56 2.60 -5.18
CA GLY A 84 10.71 1.50 -6.13
C GLY A 84 11.92 1.59 -7.05
N GLN A 85 12.54 2.77 -7.20
CA GLN A 85 13.69 2.91 -8.11
C GLN A 85 15.00 2.28 -7.60
N ARG A 86 15.10 1.89 -6.32
CA ARG A 86 16.36 1.36 -5.75
C ARG A 86 16.56 -0.16 -5.84
N ARG A 87 15.65 -0.92 -6.48
CA ARG A 87 15.67 -2.41 -6.43
C ARG A 87 15.65 -3.15 -7.77
N GLN A 88 15.82 -2.50 -8.92
CA GLN A 88 15.86 -3.22 -10.20
C GLN A 88 17.16 -4.02 -10.45
N ASN A 89 18.23 -3.85 -9.65
CA ASN A 89 19.51 -4.54 -9.89
C ASN A 89 19.76 -5.80 -9.03
N ARG A 90 18.73 -6.48 -8.49
CA ARG A 90 18.95 -7.68 -7.65
C ARG A 90 18.20 -8.95 -8.06
N TYR A 91 17.52 -8.92 -9.21
CA TYR A 91 16.73 -10.06 -9.70
C TYR A 91 17.46 -10.94 -10.73
N SER A 92 18.65 -10.54 -11.21
CA SER A 92 19.47 -11.34 -12.12
C SER A 92 20.36 -12.39 -11.44
N ASP A 93 20.50 -12.38 -10.11
CA ASP A 93 21.45 -13.25 -9.37
C ASP A 93 20.79 -14.41 -8.61
N ARG A 94 19.50 -14.71 -8.83
CA ARG A 94 18.76 -15.70 -8.02
C ARG A 94 18.09 -16.84 -8.77
N TYR A 95 18.42 -17.07 -10.03
CA TYR A 95 18.03 -18.30 -10.71
C TYR A 95 19.16 -18.76 -11.64
N PRO A 96 19.65 -20.01 -11.52
CA PRO A 96 20.54 -20.61 -12.52
C PRO A 96 19.80 -20.90 -13.83
#